data_AF-A0A1M7H6I7-F1
#
_entry.id   AF-A0A1M7H6I7-F1
#
_cell.length_a   1.000
_cell.length_b   1.000
_cell.length_c   1.000
_cell.angle_alpha   90.00
_cell.angle_beta   90.00
_cell.angle_gamma   90.00
#
_symmetry.space_group_name_H-M   'P 1'
#
loop_
_entity.id
_entity.type
_entity.pdbx_description
1 polymer ?
#
loop_
_entity_poly.entity_id
_entity_poly.type
_entity_poly.pdbx_seq_one_letter_code
_entity_poly.pdbx_strand_id
1 'polypeptide(L)'
;MLFLKKLESSLIMKIKLLYIIPVFTIFYGCNFIKTEWRIDELYMQKIEGSSKVIYNFSAWGGLDSNPRGFIILDSLETFQVDVENILPIYQLSDIPTKSNIDGITHDCYGTCGDPYYNSVPIFKPMDLKKSKIEDIELTSRIYQYKGYSEHDKGLERYAFEKFKETTDSLFFYNLDDVESMNGIHLDELKIKKGEIYIQLNEKKEIKKIIADDVVINSKTKSIEQIRHIFLTPKNKIINSEISERGIFREVKILNK
;
A
#
# COMPACT_ATOMS: atom_id res chain seq x y z
N MET A 1 23.75 -15.28 86.92
CA MET A 1 22.90 -14.79 88.03
C MET A 1 22.72 -13.29 87.83
N LEU A 2 21.48 -12.91 87.47
CA LEU A 2 20.80 -11.59 87.38
C LEU A 2 21.54 -10.25 87.16
N PHE A 3 20.76 -9.35 86.54
CA PHE A 3 20.98 -7.93 86.23
C PHE A 3 21.79 -7.70 84.94
N LEU A 4 21.17 -7.30 83.82
CA LEU A 4 20.48 -6.02 83.68
C LEU A 4 19.33 -6.09 82.68
N LYS A 5 18.14 -5.77 83.19
CA LYS A 5 17.00 -5.30 82.40
C LYS A 5 17.19 -3.79 82.24
N LYS A 6 16.97 -3.29 81.03
CA LYS A 6 16.37 -1.96 80.74
C LYS A 6 17.30 -0.74 80.70
N LEU A 7 17.83 -0.47 79.51
CA LEU A 7 18.27 0.81 78.94
C LEU A 7 18.58 0.43 77.47
N GLU A 8 17.99 0.95 76.39
CA GLU A 8 17.34 2.23 76.13
C GLU A 8 16.26 2.04 75.08
N SER A 9 15.09 2.59 75.38
CA SER A 9 14.10 3.00 74.40
C SER A 9 14.65 4.17 73.59
N SER A 10 15.33 3.92 72.46
CA SER A 10 15.67 5.03 71.56
C SER A 10 16.02 4.67 70.11
N LEU A 11 15.88 3.43 69.66
CA LEU A 11 16.17 3.07 68.26
C LEU A 11 15.34 1.82 67.98
N ILE A 12 14.16 1.89 67.40
CA ILE A 12 13.95 1.65 65.96
C ILE A 12 12.43 1.79 65.71
N MET A 13 11.78 2.78 66.32
CA MET A 13 10.43 3.21 65.90
C MET A 13 10.51 4.05 64.60
N LYS A 14 11.30 3.57 63.63
CA LYS A 14 11.50 4.09 62.28
C LYS A 14 11.67 2.97 61.24
N ILE A 15 11.34 1.72 61.56
CA ILE A 15 11.37 0.59 60.61
C ILE A 15 9.99 -0.11 60.57
N LYS A 16 8.92 0.68 60.60
CA LYS A 16 7.55 0.20 60.29
C LYS A 16 6.77 1.15 59.38
N LEU A 17 7.49 1.96 58.59
CA LEU A 17 6.93 2.84 57.56
C LEU A 17 7.69 2.71 56.23
N LEU A 18 8.26 1.53 55.96
CA LEU A 18 9.01 1.27 54.73
C LEU A 18 8.68 -0.11 54.13
N TYR A 19 7.45 -0.60 54.38
CA TYR A 19 6.93 -1.84 53.82
C TYR A 19 5.56 -1.66 53.13
N ILE A 20 5.21 -0.42 52.80
CA ILE A 20 4.05 -0.06 51.97
C ILE A 20 4.55 0.95 50.94
N ILE A 21 5.26 0.47 49.92
CA ILE A 21 5.59 1.07 48.61
C ILE A 21 6.64 0.10 48.04
N PRO A 22 6.21 -1.07 47.53
CA PRO A 22 6.49 -1.35 46.11
C PRO A 22 5.38 -2.21 45.46
N VAL A 23 4.11 -1.91 45.72
CA VAL A 23 2.97 -2.61 45.08
C VAL A 23 2.21 -1.71 44.07
N PHE A 24 2.57 -0.43 43.97
CA PHE A 24 1.88 0.52 43.06
C PHE A 24 2.65 0.91 41.78
N THR A 25 3.84 0.34 41.53
CA THR A 25 4.63 0.64 40.32
C THR A 25 4.74 -0.52 39.32
N ILE A 26 4.07 -1.66 39.57
CA ILE A 26 4.06 -2.81 38.63
C ILE A 26 2.83 -2.80 37.70
N PHE A 27 1.88 -1.88 37.87
CA PHE A 27 0.68 -1.78 37.01
C PHE A 27 0.62 -0.56 36.07
N TYR A 28 1.70 0.21 35.94
CA TYR A 28 1.82 1.29 34.95
C TYR A 28 3.07 1.18 34.06
N GLY A 29 3.67 -0.02 33.98
CA GLY A 29 4.69 -0.34 32.99
C GLY A 29 4.03 -0.91 31.75
N CYS A 30 3.82 -0.05 30.74
CA CYS A 30 3.37 -0.40 29.39
C CYS A 30 2.14 -1.33 29.34
N ASN A 31 0.94 -0.76 29.52
CA ASN A 31 -0.10 -1.13 28.57
C ASN A 31 0.48 -0.80 27.20
N PHE A 32 1.00 -1.82 26.51
CA PHE A 32 1.28 -1.79 25.09
C PHE A 32 -0.01 -1.34 24.44
N ILE A 33 -0.13 -0.02 24.22
CA ILE A 33 -1.15 0.57 23.38
C ILE A 33 -0.87 -0.11 22.04
N LYS A 34 -1.63 -1.18 21.73
CA LYS A 34 -1.88 -1.56 20.36
C LYS A 34 -2.46 -0.29 19.78
N THR A 35 -1.61 0.48 19.15
CA THR A 35 -1.99 1.68 18.44
C THR A 35 -2.89 1.15 17.34
N GLU A 36 -4.19 1.34 17.51
CA GLU A 36 -5.16 0.86 16.55
C GLU A 36 -4.86 1.55 15.22
N TRP A 37 -4.58 0.75 14.20
CA TRP A 37 -4.40 1.26 12.85
C TRP A 37 -5.75 1.74 12.33
N ARG A 38 -5.87 3.03 12.06
CA ARG A 38 -6.98 3.59 11.30
C ARG A 38 -6.68 3.37 9.83
N ILE A 39 -7.43 2.49 9.19
CA ILE A 39 -7.28 2.23 7.76
C ILE A 39 -8.05 3.33 7.00
N ASP A 40 -7.34 4.12 6.21
CA ASP A 40 -7.90 5.22 5.41
C ASP A 40 -8.34 4.72 4.03
N GLU A 41 -7.60 3.78 3.46
CA GLU A 41 -7.91 3.17 2.16
C GLU A 41 -7.68 1.66 2.23
N LEU A 42 -8.62 0.89 1.69
CA LEU A 42 -8.50 -0.56 1.55
C LEU A 42 -9.18 -1.03 0.28
N TYR A 43 -8.38 -1.59 -0.62
CA TYR A 43 -8.88 -2.24 -1.82
C TYR A 43 -8.39 -3.68 -1.88
N MET A 44 -9.18 -4.54 -2.52
CA MET A 44 -8.83 -5.94 -2.72
C MET A 44 -8.98 -6.37 -4.17
N GLN A 45 -8.13 -7.31 -4.57
CA GLN A 45 -8.21 -8.01 -5.84
C GLN A 45 -8.00 -9.51 -5.58
N LYS A 46 -8.92 -10.35 -6.07
CA LYS A 46 -8.71 -11.80 -6.05
C LYS A 46 -7.64 -12.18 -7.05
N ILE A 47 -6.73 -13.05 -6.65
CA ILE A 47 -5.72 -13.60 -7.56
C ILE A 47 -6.36 -14.77 -8.31
N GLU A 48 -6.46 -14.65 -9.63
CA GLU A 48 -7.15 -15.64 -10.44
C GLU A 48 -6.50 -17.02 -10.33
N GLY A 49 -7.34 -18.04 -10.09
CA GLY A 49 -6.90 -19.43 -9.98
C GLY A 49 -6.22 -19.78 -8.65
N SER A 50 -6.34 -18.96 -7.61
CA SER A 50 -5.91 -19.27 -6.25
C SER A 50 -6.97 -18.89 -5.20
N SER A 51 -6.78 -19.33 -3.95
CA SER A 51 -7.56 -18.85 -2.79
C SER A 51 -7.05 -17.51 -2.25
N LYS A 52 -6.06 -16.88 -2.90
CA LYS A 52 -5.39 -15.70 -2.37
C LYS A 52 -6.02 -14.40 -2.86
N VAL A 53 -5.92 -13.38 -2.01
CA VAL A 53 -6.35 -12.02 -2.28
C VAL A 53 -5.17 -11.10 -2.02
N ILE A 54 -4.91 -10.20 -2.98
CA ILE A 54 -3.97 -9.10 -2.78
C ILE A 54 -4.76 -7.86 -2.36
N TYR A 55 -4.34 -7.25 -1.27
CA TYR A 55 -4.87 -5.99 -0.76
C TYR A 55 -3.90 -4.87 -1.10
N ASN A 56 -4.44 -3.70 -1.41
CA ASN A 56 -3.71 -2.43 -1.38
C ASN A 56 -4.34 -1.57 -0.29
N PHE A 57 -3.52 -0.99 0.58
CA PHE A 57 -4.02 -0.23 1.72
C PHE A 57 -3.16 0.99 2.06
N SER A 58 -3.76 1.92 2.79
CA SER A 58 -3.08 2.96 3.57
C SER A 58 -3.73 3.04 4.94
N ALA A 59 -2.91 3.12 5.98
CA ALA A 59 -3.38 3.23 7.36
C ALA A 59 -2.54 4.22 8.15
N TRP A 60 -3.15 4.91 9.12
CA TRP A 60 -2.48 5.76 10.09
C TRP A 60 -2.54 5.15 11.48
N GLY A 61 -1.45 5.22 12.23
CA GLY A 61 -1.38 4.64 13.57
C GLY A 61 0.07 4.56 14.03
N GLY A 62 0.36 3.81 15.09
CA GLY A 62 1.74 3.48 15.49
C GLY A 62 2.71 4.66 15.55
N LEU A 63 2.58 5.55 16.55
CA LEU A 63 3.47 6.71 16.72
C LEU A 63 3.54 7.62 15.46
N ASP A 64 2.39 7.93 14.86
CA ASP A 64 2.27 8.79 13.66
C ASP A 64 2.92 8.19 12.39
N SER A 65 2.87 6.85 12.29
CA SER A 65 3.26 6.11 11.09
C SER A 65 2.11 6.02 10.10
N ASN A 66 2.45 6.04 8.80
CA ASN A 66 1.52 5.77 7.70
C ASN A 66 2.03 4.59 6.83
N PRO A 67 1.91 3.34 7.29
CA PRO A 67 2.15 2.19 6.44
C PRO A 67 1.13 2.15 5.31
N ARG A 68 1.64 1.86 4.11
CA ARG A 68 0.86 1.66 2.90
C ARG A 68 1.57 0.67 1.98
N GLY A 69 0.82 0.02 1.12
CA GLY A 69 1.35 -0.91 0.13
C GLY A 69 0.47 -2.13 -0.04
N PHE A 70 1.10 -3.25 -0.40
CA PHE A 70 0.38 -4.49 -0.70
C PHE A 70 0.57 -5.54 0.39
N ILE A 71 -0.48 -6.32 0.66
CA ILE A 71 -0.43 -7.53 1.51
C ILE A 71 -1.19 -8.64 0.78
N ILE A 72 -0.72 -9.88 0.88
CA ILE A 72 -1.42 -11.06 0.35
C ILE A 72 -1.93 -11.88 1.53
N LEU A 73 -3.20 -12.26 1.46
CA LEU A 73 -3.85 -13.11 2.46
C LEU A 73 -4.60 -14.25 1.77
N ASP A 74 -4.94 -15.29 2.53
CA ASP A 74 -5.98 -16.21 2.09
C ASP A 74 -7.35 -15.50 2.10
N SER A 75 -8.23 -15.87 1.18
CA SER A 75 -9.60 -15.33 1.07
C SER A 75 -10.44 -15.51 2.33
N LEU A 76 -10.10 -16.47 3.20
CA LEU A 76 -10.77 -16.71 4.48
C LEU A 76 -10.22 -15.84 5.62
N GLU A 77 -9.07 -15.22 5.43
CA GLU A 77 -8.42 -14.39 6.45
C GLU A 77 -9.00 -12.98 6.46
N THR A 78 -9.03 -12.38 7.66
CA THR A 78 -9.45 -10.99 7.83
C THR A 78 -8.26 -10.07 7.71
N PHE A 79 -8.38 -9.01 6.91
CA PHE A 79 -7.33 -8.01 6.76
C PHE A 79 -6.96 -7.37 8.11
N GLN A 80 -5.66 -7.33 8.41
CA GLN A 80 -5.07 -6.58 9.50
C GLN A 80 -3.78 -5.92 9.00
N VAL A 81 -3.51 -4.72 9.49
CA VAL A 81 -2.27 -4.02 9.15
C VAL A 81 -1.12 -4.72 9.88
N ASP A 82 -0.32 -5.42 9.09
CA ASP A 82 0.91 -6.07 9.52
C ASP A 82 2.07 -5.54 8.68
N VAL A 83 2.87 -4.66 9.30
CA VAL A 83 3.96 -3.94 8.64
C VAL A 83 5.06 -4.91 8.16
N GLU A 84 5.23 -6.04 8.84
CA GLU A 84 6.25 -7.04 8.48
C GLU A 84 5.87 -7.80 7.20
N ASN A 85 4.57 -7.90 6.91
CA ASN A 85 4.02 -8.62 5.76
C ASN A 85 3.73 -7.71 4.54
N ILE A 86 4.07 -6.43 4.60
CA ILE A 86 3.96 -5.54 3.44
C ILE A 86 4.93 -6.01 2.35
N LEU A 87 4.41 -6.22 1.15
CA LEU A 87 5.23 -6.61 0.00
C LEU A 87 6.26 -5.52 -0.31
N PRO A 88 7.52 -5.88 -0.62
CA PRO A 88 8.59 -4.93 -0.96
C PRO A 88 8.45 -4.36 -2.39
N ILE A 89 7.27 -3.87 -2.73
CA ILE A 89 6.92 -3.24 -4.00
C ILE A 89 6.05 -2.02 -3.73
N TYR A 90 6.19 -0.98 -4.54
CA TYR A 90 5.33 0.19 -4.48
C TYR A 90 4.18 0.11 -5.49
N GLN A 91 4.41 -0.56 -6.62
CA GLN A 91 3.43 -0.73 -7.69
C GLN A 91 3.55 -2.11 -8.30
N LEU A 92 2.44 -2.64 -8.79
CA LEU A 92 2.40 -3.81 -9.66
C LEU A 92 2.79 -3.40 -11.08
N SER A 93 3.49 -4.30 -11.77
CA SER A 93 3.86 -4.15 -13.19
C SER A 93 3.15 -5.15 -14.10
N ASP A 94 2.45 -6.11 -13.50
CA ASP A 94 1.61 -7.07 -14.20
C ASP A 94 0.41 -7.49 -13.34
N ILE A 95 -0.50 -8.23 -13.97
CA ILE A 95 -1.68 -8.78 -13.32
C ILE A 95 -1.23 -9.94 -12.43
N PRO A 96 -1.50 -9.88 -11.10
CA PRO A 96 -1.21 -10.97 -10.19
C PRO A 96 -1.80 -12.30 -10.68
N THR A 97 -1.02 -13.38 -10.56
CA THR A 97 -1.45 -14.74 -10.90
C THR A 97 -1.18 -15.69 -9.74
N LYS A 98 -1.79 -16.87 -9.77
CA LYS A 98 -1.56 -17.92 -8.76
C LYS A 98 -0.10 -18.36 -8.62
N SER A 99 0.76 -18.04 -9.59
CA SER A 99 2.17 -18.41 -9.58
C SER A 99 3.11 -17.23 -9.42
N ASN A 100 2.74 -16.04 -9.88
CA ASN A 100 3.65 -14.90 -9.96
C ASN A 100 2.97 -13.58 -9.61
N ILE A 101 3.72 -12.72 -8.92
CA ILE A 101 3.45 -11.29 -8.76
C ILE A 101 4.72 -10.55 -9.16
N ASP A 102 4.57 -9.60 -10.08
CA ASP A 102 5.65 -8.74 -10.54
C ASP A 102 5.36 -7.30 -10.13
N GLY A 103 6.27 -6.71 -9.35
CA GLY A 103 6.18 -5.31 -8.97
C GLY A 103 7.49 -4.57 -9.11
N ILE A 104 7.41 -3.27 -8.92
CA ILE A 104 8.54 -2.36 -8.96
C ILE A 104 8.64 -1.58 -7.65
N THR A 105 9.86 -1.22 -7.31
CA THR A 105 10.19 -0.32 -6.20
C THR A 105 11.42 0.47 -6.57
N HIS A 106 11.87 1.33 -5.65
CA HIS A 106 13.10 2.06 -5.82
C HIS A 106 13.95 2.01 -4.56
N ASP A 107 15.24 2.23 -4.76
CA ASP A 107 16.19 2.49 -3.68
C ASP A 107 17.09 3.67 -4.09
N CYS A 108 17.71 4.30 -3.12
CA CYS A 108 18.55 5.46 -3.33
C CYS A 108 19.78 5.16 -4.17
N TYR A 109 20.42 4.01 -3.99
CA TYR A 109 21.71 3.67 -4.62
C TYR A 109 22.75 4.82 -4.55
N GLY A 110 22.82 5.50 -3.41
CA GLY A 110 23.72 6.64 -3.21
C GLY A 110 23.34 7.92 -3.98
N THR A 111 22.13 8.00 -4.53
CA THR A 111 21.65 9.11 -5.37
C THR A 111 20.45 9.86 -4.78
N CYS A 112 20.22 9.74 -3.47
CA CYS A 112 19.26 10.55 -2.71
C CYS A 112 19.98 11.68 -1.95
N GLY A 113 19.25 12.74 -1.57
CA GLY A 113 19.81 13.91 -0.90
C GLY A 113 20.62 14.77 -1.87
N ASP A 114 21.71 15.39 -1.41
CA ASP A 114 22.55 16.26 -2.26
C ASP A 114 23.06 15.58 -3.55
N PRO A 115 23.49 14.29 -3.53
CA PRO A 115 23.87 13.56 -4.75
C PRO A 115 22.76 13.45 -5.81
N TYR A 116 21.49 13.63 -5.46
CA TYR A 116 20.37 13.54 -6.39
C TYR A 116 20.52 14.52 -7.55
N TYR A 117 20.89 15.77 -7.28
CA TYR A 117 20.95 16.83 -8.30
C TYR A 117 22.07 16.60 -9.33
N ASN A 118 23.11 15.85 -8.96
CA ASN A 118 24.29 15.60 -9.80
C ASN A 118 24.30 14.21 -10.44
N SER A 119 23.40 13.30 -10.05
CA SER A 119 23.32 11.97 -10.63
C SER A 119 22.57 11.97 -11.97
N VAL A 120 22.84 10.96 -12.80
CA VAL A 120 22.09 10.72 -14.04
C VAL A 120 21.00 9.68 -13.76
N PRO A 121 19.75 9.88 -14.21
CA PRO A 121 18.69 8.89 -14.03
C PRO A 121 19.01 7.58 -14.75
N ILE A 122 18.85 6.46 -14.05
CA ILE A 122 18.98 5.11 -14.59
C ILE A 122 17.60 4.47 -14.60
N PHE A 123 17.04 4.30 -15.80
CA PHE A 123 15.72 3.70 -15.98
C PHE A 123 15.71 2.17 -15.98
N LYS A 124 16.87 1.54 -16.06
CA LYS A 124 17.03 0.08 -15.94
C LYS A 124 16.99 -0.35 -14.47
N PRO A 125 16.53 -1.57 -14.17
CA PRO A 125 16.56 -2.09 -12.81
C PRO A 125 18.02 -2.19 -12.35
N MET A 126 18.26 -1.70 -11.14
CA MET A 126 19.54 -1.77 -10.45
C MET A 126 19.70 -3.13 -9.74
N ASP A 127 18.60 -3.71 -9.27
CA ASP A 127 18.57 -5.02 -8.62
C ASP A 127 17.24 -5.75 -8.88
N LEU A 128 17.25 -7.06 -8.67
CA LEU A 128 16.10 -7.94 -8.77
C LEU A 128 16.01 -8.81 -7.52
N LYS A 129 15.01 -8.57 -6.68
CA LYS A 129 14.72 -9.42 -5.53
C LYS A 129 13.61 -10.39 -5.86
N LYS A 130 13.87 -11.66 -5.63
CA LYS A 130 12.89 -12.73 -5.72
C LYS A 130 12.63 -13.29 -4.34
N SER A 131 11.36 -13.39 -3.97
CA SER A 131 10.92 -14.10 -2.77
C SER A 131 9.75 -15.00 -3.13
N LYS A 132 9.41 -15.90 -2.21
CA LYS A 132 8.30 -16.82 -2.38
C LYS A 132 7.34 -16.62 -1.21
N ILE A 133 6.08 -16.38 -1.54
CA ILE A 133 4.98 -16.21 -0.58
C ILE A 133 4.08 -17.41 -0.79
N GLU A 134 4.25 -18.42 0.05
CA GLU A 134 3.69 -19.76 -0.15
C GLU A 134 3.99 -20.31 -1.55
N ASP A 135 3.01 -20.37 -2.46
CA ASP A 135 3.19 -20.88 -3.82
C ASP A 135 3.36 -19.78 -4.89
N ILE A 136 3.34 -18.51 -4.50
CA ILE A 136 3.46 -17.36 -5.40
C ILE A 136 4.91 -16.83 -5.37
N GLU A 137 5.57 -16.78 -6.52
CA GLU A 137 6.85 -16.08 -6.69
C GLU A 137 6.60 -14.58 -6.79
N LEU A 138 7.18 -13.82 -5.86
CA LEU A 138 7.22 -12.37 -5.92
C LEU A 138 8.54 -11.92 -6.56
N THR A 139 8.45 -11.18 -7.66
CA THR A 139 9.61 -10.51 -8.26
C THR A 139 9.49 -8.99 -8.06
N SER A 140 10.39 -8.42 -7.27
CA SER A 140 10.55 -6.98 -7.09
C SER A 140 11.73 -6.47 -7.90
N ARG A 141 11.45 -5.60 -8.88
CA ARG A 141 12.49 -4.87 -9.63
C ARG A 141 12.78 -3.56 -8.94
N ILE A 142 14.02 -3.39 -8.53
CA ILE A 142 14.46 -2.21 -7.78
C ILE A 142 15.16 -1.27 -8.74
N TYR A 143 14.61 -0.07 -8.89
CA TYR A 143 15.19 0.98 -9.72
C TYR A 143 15.95 1.99 -8.87
N GLN A 144 16.82 2.76 -9.52
CA GLN A 144 17.39 3.95 -8.89
C GLN A 144 16.28 4.96 -8.62
N TYR A 145 16.24 5.56 -7.43
CA TYR A 145 15.22 6.55 -7.06
C TYR A 145 15.05 7.63 -8.12
N LYS A 146 16.15 8.23 -8.62
CA LYS A 146 16.08 9.26 -9.67
C LYS A 146 15.48 8.74 -10.98
N GLY A 147 15.89 7.56 -11.45
CA GLY A 147 15.26 6.92 -12.61
C GLY A 147 13.78 6.58 -12.39
N TYR A 148 13.41 6.20 -11.17
CA TYR A 148 12.02 5.99 -10.78
C TYR A 148 11.25 7.30 -10.57
N SER A 149 11.88 8.42 -10.19
CA SER A 149 11.18 9.67 -9.90
C SER A 149 11.03 10.55 -11.13
N GLU A 150 12.01 10.53 -12.04
CA GLU A 150 12.11 11.44 -13.19
C GLU A 150 11.75 10.81 -14.54
N HIS A 151 11.28 9.55 -14.57
CA HIS A 151 10.61 9.09 -15.79
C HIS A 151 9.34 9.93 -16.03
N ASP A 152 8.77 9.82 -17.22
CA ASP A 152 7.56 10.57 -17.60
C ASP A 152 6.38 10.21 -16.68
N LYS A 153 6.23 11.00 -15.59
CA LYS A 153 5.18 10.89 -14.59
C LYS A 153 4.02 11.77 -15.02
N GLY A 154 3.03 11.14 -15.63
CA GLY A 154 1.77 11.79 -15.97
C GLY A 154 0.76 11.63 -14.84
N LEU A 155 0.32 12.74 -14.26
CA LEU A 155 -0.96 12.78 -13.57
C LEU A 155 -2.02 13.14 -14.60
N GLU A 156 -2.79 12.14 -15.01
CA GLU A 156 -3.75 12.28 -16.10
C GLU A 156 -5.17 12.20 -15.55
N ARG A 157 -6.06 13.06 -16.04
CA ARG A 157 -7.46 13.06 -15.60
C ARG A 157 -8.37 13.27 -16.78
N TYR A 158 -9.21 12.27 -17.05
CA TYR A 158 -10.12 12.32 -18.18
C TYR A 158 -11.55 11.94 -17.80
N ALA A 159 -12.49 12.53 -18.53
CA ALA A 159 -13.85 12.02 -18.64
C ALA A 159 -13.98 11.18 -19.92
N PHE A 160 -14.48 9.96 -19.84
CA PHE A 160 -14.61 9.06 -21.00
C PHE A 160 -16.08 8.72 -21.31
N GLU A 161 -16.39 8.45 -22.57
CA GLU A 161 -17.77 8.12 -22.98
C GLU A 161 -18.11 6.64 -22.86
N LYS A 162 -17.20 5.78 -23.31
CA LYS A 162 -17.38 4.33 -23.36
C LYS A 162 -16.05 3.63 -23.09
N PHE A 163 -16.14 2.37 -22.69
CA PHE A 163 -14.98 1.52 -22.52
C PHE A 163 -15.20 0.16 -23.18
N LYS A 164 -14.10 -0.56 -23.40
CA LYS A 164 -14.08 -1.97 -23.80
C LYS A 164 -13.05 -2.69 -22.96
N GLU A 165 -13.42 -3.84 -22.43
CA GLU A 165 -12.53 -4.69 -21.64
C GLU A 165 -12.04 -5.88 -22.47
N THR A 166 -10.75 -6.20 -22.33
CA THR A 166 -10.18 -7.50 -22.72
C THR A 166 -9.69 -8.23 -21.47
N THR A 167 -9.13 -9.43 -21.62
CA THR A 167 -8.57 -10.19 -20.48
C THR A 167 -7.53 -9.39 -19.70
N ASP A 168 -6.69 -8.63 -20.41
CA ASP A 168 -5.47 -8.02 -19.85
C ASP A 168 -5.45 -6.49 -19.94
N SER A 169 -6.48 -5.85 -20.52
CA SER A 169 -6.50 -4.39 -20.68
C SER A 169 -7.90 -3.80 -20.62
N LEU A 170 -7.96 -2.51 -20.31
CA LEU A 170 -9.12 -1.65 -20.48
C LEU A 170 -8.81 -0.63 -21.58
N PHE A 171 -9.76 -0.44 -22.48
CA PHE A 171 -9.72 0.57 -23.54
C PHE A 171 -10.82 1.57 -23.25
N PHE A 172 -10.45 2.84 -23.16
CA PHE A 172 -11.37 3.96 -22.99
C PHE A 172 -11.42 4.76 -24.28
N TYR A 173 -12.57 5.33 -24.62
CA TYR A 173 -12.74 6.06 -25.87
C TYR A 173 -13.39 7.42 -25.65
N ASN A 174 -13.04 8.36 -26.54
CA ASN A 174 -13.55 9.73 -26.55
C ASN A 174 -13.34 10.40 -25.19
N LEU A 175 -12.06 10.56 -24.82
CA LEU A 175 -11.61 11.09 -23.55
C LEU A 175 -11.38 12.59 -23.66
N ASP A 176 -11.99 13.33 -22.73
CA ASP A 176 -11.74 14.77 -22.57
C ASP A 176 -10.95 15.02 -21.30
N ASP A 177 -9.87 15.79 -21.40
CA ASP A 177 -9.11 16.26 -20.25
C ASP A 177 -9.95 17.20 -19.39
N VAL A 178 -10.08 16.87 -18.09
CA VAL A 178 -10.92 17.62 -17.15
C VAL A 178 -10.16 18.66 -16.31
N GLU A 179 -8.82 18.67 -16.34
CA GLU A 179 -8.02 19.55 -15.46
C GLU A 179 -7.04 20.47 -16.19
N SER A 180 -6.44 20.07 -17.31
CA SER A 180 -5.34 20.87 -17.87
C SER A 180 -5.78 22.20 -18.48
N MET A 181 -7.09 22.46 -18.63
CA MET A 181 -7.68 23.60 -19.36
C MET A 181 -7.18 23.73 -20.82
N ASN A 182 -6.36 22.78 -21.30
CA ASN A 182 -5.74 22.79 -22.62
C ASN A 182 -6.61 22.10 -23.68
N GLY A 183 -7.74 21.49 -23.26
CA GLY A 183 -8.70 20.85 -24.17
C GLY A 183 -8.12 19.64 -24.92
N ILE A 184 -7.16 18.93 -24.32
CA ILE A 184 -6.57 17.74 -24.94
C ILE A 184 -7.64 16.66 -25.01
N HIS A 185 -7.99 16.31 -26.23
CA HIS A 185 -8.89 15.22 -26.56
C HIS A 185 -8.07 13.98 -26.94
N LEU A 186 -8.41 12.82 -26.40
CA LEU A 186 -7.84 11.53 -26.80
C LEU A 186 -8.94 10.62 -27.33
N ASP A 187 -8.76 10.13 -28.56
CA ASP A 187 -9.71 9.20 -29.18
C ASP A 187 -9.77 7.87 -28.41
N GLU A 188 -8.60 7.38 -27.96
CA GLU A 188 -8.44 6.12 -27.26
C GLU A 188 -7.34 6.22 -26.19
N LEU A 189 -7.61 5.58 -25.04
CA LEU A 189 -6.61 5.31 -24.02
C LEU A 189 -6.64 3.83 -23.66
N LYS A 190 -5.52 3.14 -23.86
CA LYS A 190 -5.32 1.76 -23.42
C LYS A 190 -4.55 1.73 -22.10
N ILE A 191 -5.06 0.95 -21.16
CA ILE A 191 -4.44 0.70 -19.86
C ILE A 191 -4.34 -0.81 -19.64
N LYS A 192 -3.17 -1.28 -19.21
CA LYS A 192 -2.99 -2.69 -18.82
C LYS A 192 -3.64 -2.91 -17.46
N LYS A 193 -4.35 -4.02 -17.28
CA LYS A 193 -4.86 -4.35 -15.94
C LYS A 193 -3.72 -4.73 -15.00
N GLY A 194 -4.01 -4.76 -13.71
CA GLY A 194 -3.06 -5.14 -12.66
C GLY A 194 -3.29 -4.27 -11.45
N GLU A 195 -3.07 -2.96 -11.62
CA GLU A 195 -3.25 -1.95 -10.58
C GLU A 195 -4.29 -0.90 -10.98
N ILE A 196 -5.54 -1.37 -11.09
CA ILE A 196 -6.69 -0.52 -11.40
C ILE A 196 -7.67 -0.58 -10.24
N TYR A 197 -8.03 0.58 -9.69
CA TYR A 197 -8.94 0.73 -8.56
C TYR A 197 -10.29 1.28 -9.01
N ILE A 198 -11.38 0.69 -8.51
CA ILE A 198 -12.74 1.18 -8.75
C ILE A 198 -13.29 1.84 -7.48
N GLN A 199 -13.72 3.09 -7.62
CA GLN A 199 -14.52 3.81 -6.62
C GLN A 199 -15.98 3.86 -7.05
N LEU A 200 -16.88 3.54 -6.13
CA LEU A 200 -18.30 3.51 -6.37
C LEU A 200 -19.02 4.70 -5.73
N ASN A 201 -20.14 5.11 -6.31
CA ASN A 201 -21.08 6.02 -5.65
C ASN A 201 -22.05 5.25 -4.72
N GLU A 202 -22.92 5.97 -4.02
CA GLU A 202 -23.93 5.38 -3.12
C GLU A 202 -24.89 4.40 -3.81
N LYS A 203 -25.10 4.57 -5.13
CA LYS A 203 -25.94 3.71 -5.97
C LYS A 203 -25.18 2.50 -6.53
N LYS A 204 -23.94 2.27 -6.09
CA LYS A 204 -23.03 1.20 -6.57
C LYS A 204 -22.67 1.32 -8.07
N GLU A 205 -22.74 2.52 -8.61
CA GLU A 205 -22.27 2.85 -9.96
C GLU A 205 -20.82 3.31 -9.88
N ILE A 206 -20.05 3.08 -10.95
CA ILE A 206 -18.65 3.52 -11.02
C ILE A 206 -18.62 5.05 -11.02
N LYS A 207 -18.06 5.62 -9.95
CA LYS A 207 -17.79 7.06 -9.83
C LYS A 207 -16.48 7.42 -10.51
N LYS A 208 -15.47 6.58 -10.32
CA LYS A 208 -14.10 6.85 -10.76
C LYS A 208 -13.33 5.54 -10.89
N ILE A 209 -12.50 5.45 -11.91
CA ILE A 209 -11.49 4.41 -12.09
C ILE A 209 -10.13 5.10 -11.93
N ILE A 210 -9.26 4.52 -11.13
CA ILE A 210 -7.89 5.02 -10.90
C ILE A 210 -6.96 3.93 -11.41
N ALA A 211 -5.99 4.27 -12.25
CA ALA A 211 -5.03 3.31 -12.77
C ALA A 211 -3.61 3.81 -12.55
N ASP A 212 -2.81 2.95 -11.92
CA ASP A 212 -1.37 3.14 -11.75
C ASP A 212 -0.68 2.29 -12.82
N ASP A 213 -0.50 2.88 -13.99
CA ASP A 213 -0.03 2.17 -15.19
C ASP A 213 1.48 2.28 -15.32
N VAL A 214 2.17 1.15 -15.19
CA VAL A 214 3.62 1.04 -15.35
C VAL A 214 3.93 0.38 -16.69
N VAL A 215 4.57 1.11 -17.59
CA VAL A 215 5.05 0.60 -18.88
C VAL A 215 6.53 0.27 -18.79
N ILE A 216 6.86 -1.02 -18.98
CA ILE A 216 8.23 -1.52 -18.89
C ILE A 216 8.65 -2.11 -20.25
N ASN A 217 9.83 -1.72 -20.71
CA ASN A 217 10.42 -2.27 -21.91
C ASN A 217 10.62 -3.79 -21.78
N SER A 218 10.04 -4.58 -22.68
CA SER A 218 10.04 -6.05 -22.55
C SER A 218 11.44 -6.68 -22.59
N LYS A 219 12.41 -6.06 -23.26
CA LYS A 219 13.78 -6.58 -23.43
C LYS A 219 14.72 -6.11 -22.33
N THR A 220 14.79 -4.80 -22.13
CA THR A 220 15.75 -4.18 -21.20
C THR A 220 15.23 -4.10 -19.77
N LYS A 221 13.92 -4.29 -19.59
CA LYS A 221 13.20 -4.05 -18.34
C LYS A 221 13.32 -2.61 -17.84
N SER A 222 13.66 -1.66 -18.70
CA SER A 222 13.68 -0.24 -18.33
C SER A 222 12.25 0.27 -18.13
N ILE A 223 12.05 1.18 -17.18
CA ILE A 223 10.81 1.96 -17.08
C ILE A 223 10.74 2.86 -18.32
N GLU A 224 9.65 2.73 -19.08
CA GLU A 224 9.32 3.63 -20.19
C GLU A 224 8.38 4.73 -19.70
N GLN A 225 7.43 4.40 -18.83
CA GLN A 225 6.44 5.33 -18.30
C GLN A 225 5.85 4.83 -16.98
N ILE A 226 5.47 5.74 -16.08
CA ILE A 226 4.51 5.45 -15.00
C ILE A 226 3.48 6.56 -14.96
N ARG A 227 2.22 6.18 -15.02
CA ARG A 227 1.10 7.11 -15.08
C ARG A 227 0.16 6.87 -13.92
N HIS A 228 -0.36 7.96 -13.37
CA HIS A 228 -1.45 7.94 -12.41
C HIS A 228 -2.67 8.55 -13.10
N ILE A 229 -3.61 7.70 -13.51
CA ILE A 229 -4.69 8.08 -14.40
C ILE A 229 -6.02 8.02 -13.64
N PHE A 230 -6.74 9.14 -13.61
CA PHE A 230 -8.09 9.23 -13.08
C PHE A 230 -9.10 9.29 -14.22
N LEU A 231 -10.02 8.35 -14.24
CA LEU A 231 -11.03 8.20 -15.28
C LEU A 231 -12.42 8.31 -14.68
N THR A 232 -13.18 9.30 -15.13
CA THR A 232 -14.58 9.50 -14.73
C THR A 232 -15.51 9.17 -15.89
N PRO A 233 -16.48 8.27 -15.73
CA PRO A 233 -17.40 7.97 -16.82
C PRO A 233 -18.40 9.11 -17.00
N LYS A 234 -18.66 9.51 -18.25
CA LYS A 234 -19.73 10.46 -18.61
C LYS A 234 -21.11 9.82 -18.50
N ASN A 235 -21.18 8.50 -18.70
CA ASN A 235 -22.39 7.71 -18.64
C ASN A 235 -22.41 6.81 -17.40
N LYS A 236 -23.59 6.39 -16.96
CA LYS A 236 -23.70 5.42 -15.87
C LYS A 236 -23.09 4.08 -16.29
N ILE A 237 -22.19 3.55 -15.44
CA ILE A 237 -21.60 2.21 -15.56
C ILE A 237 -21.78 1.51 -14.22
N ILE A 238 -22.28 0.28 -14.22
CA ILE A 238 -22.39 -0.52 -12.98
C ILE A 238 -21.13 -1.36 -12.77
N ASN A 239 -20.74 -1.58 -11.51
CA ASN A 239 -19.51 -2.30 -11.15
C ASN A 239 -19.38 -3.71 -11.79
N SER A 240 -20.51 -4.39 -12.03
CA SER A 240 -20.53 -5.73 -12.63
C SER A 240 -20.23 -5.74 -14.13
N GLU A 241 -20.17 -4.59 -14.79
CA GLU A 241 -19.75 -4.50 -16.21
C GLU A 241 -18.23 -4.64 -16.37
N ILE A 242 -17.46 -4.52 -15.30
CA ILE A 242 -16.00 -4.72 -15.29
C ILE A 242 -15.67 -6.02 -14.56
N SER A 243 -14.82 -6.85 -15.15
CA SER A 243 -14.40 -8.12 -14.57
C SER A 243 -13.61 -7.97 -13.26
N GLU A 244 -13.49 -9.04 -12.48
CA GLU A 244 -12.72 -9.03 -11.23
C GLU A 244 -11.19 -9.00 -11.46
N ARG A 245 -10.74 -9.62 -12.56
CA ARG A 245 -9.32 -9.89 -12.83
C ARG A 245 -8.52 -8.61 -13.05
N GLY A 246 -7.47 -8.38 -12.25
CA GLY A 246 -6.61 -7.21 -12.41
C GLY A 246 -7.23 -5.90 -11.93
N ILE A 247 -8.35 -5.97 -11.20
CA ILE A 247 -9.13 -4.81 -10.76
C ILE A 247 -9.35 -4.88 -9.23
N PHE A 248 -8.80 -3.89 -8.55
CA PHE A 248 -8.99 -3.62 -7.13
C PHE A 248 -10.35 -2.97 -6.85
N ARG A 249 -11.09 -3.52 -5.89
CA ARG A 249 -12.37 -2.98 -5.43
C ARG A 249 -12.29 -2.58 -3.97
N GLU A 250 -12.90 -1.45 -3.66
CA GLU A 250 -12.97 -0.92 -2.31
C GLU A 250 -13.61 -1.94 -1.35
N VAL A 251 -12.94 -2.17 -0.22
CA VAL A 251 -13.45 -2.97 0.88
C VAL A 251 -14.06 -2.02 1.89
N LYS A 252 -15.38 -2.10 2.08
CA LYS A 252 -16.03 -1.28 3.10
C LYS A 252 -15.57 -1.73 4.49
N ILE A 253 -14.86 -0.85 5.17
CA ILE A 253 -14.52 -1.02 6.57
C ILE A 253 -15.77 -0.65 7.36
N LEU A 254 -16.42 -1.67 7.91
CA LEU A 254 -17.45 -1.45 8.91
C LEU A 254 -16.73 -0.99 10.17
N ASN A 255 -16.63 0.32 10.38
CA ASN A 255 -16.20 0.86 11.66
C ASN A 255 -17.15 0.30 12.73
N LYS A 256 -16.64 -0.59 13.59
CA LYS A 256 -17.33 -1.08 14.77
C LYS A 256 -17.06 -0.15 15.94
#